data_AF-A0A7C2GHE5-F1
#
_entry.id   AF-A0A7C2GHE5-F1
#
_cell.length_a   1.000
_cell.length_b   1.000
_cell.length_c   1.000
_cell.angle_alpha   90.00
_cell.angle_beta   90.00
_cell.angle_gamma   90.00
#
_symmetry.space_group_name_H-M   'P 1'
#
loop_
_entity.id
_entity.type
_entity.pdbx_description
1 polymer ?
#
loop_
_entity_poly.entity_id
_entity_poly.type
_entity_poly.pdbx_seq_one_letter_code
_entity_poly.pdbx_strand_id
1 'polypeptide(L)'
;MSKSPLYKKYNIQKYDLHPNYSFAHLEDMIPKNTPEYIDNGQHYVERIVRALYYFKQCALIGPSGTGKTHVVYLVAELCGLPLWEVNCGLQTSSYDLIGRFIGLGKENWV
;
A
#
# COMPACT_ATOMS: atom_id res chain seq x y z
N MET A 1 15.32 4.32 4.76
CA MET A 1 15.14 3.13 5.63
C MET A 1 14.07 3.44 6.66
N SER A 2 13.13 2.52 6.90
CA SER A 2 12.00 2.75 7.81
C SER A 2 12.46 3.00 9.26
N LYS A 3 11.78 3.93 9.93
CA LYS A 3 12.04 4.29 11.34
C LYS A 3 11.28 3.37 12.32
N SER A 4 10.46 2.44 11.83
CA SER A 4 9.61 1.62 12.69
C SER A 4 10.46 0.64 13.53
N PRO A 5 10.21 0.53 14.85
CA PRO A 5 10.91 -0.42 15.72
C PRO A 5 10.68 -1.88 15.29
N LEU A 6 9.60 -2.15 14.56
CA LEU A 6 9.22 -3.46 14.06
C LEU A 6 9.99 -3.88 12.80
N TYR A 7 10.77 -2.99 12.17
CA TYR A 7 11.42 -3.25 10.88
C TYR A 7 12.31 -4.51 10.90
N LYS A 8 12.99 -4.78 12.02
CA LYS A 8 13.85 -5.96 12.16
C LYS A 8 13.08 -7.27 12.38
N LYS A 9 11.85 -7.20 12.89
CA LYS A 9 11.08 -8.36 13.35
C LYS A 9 10.65 -9.29 12.21
N TYR A 10 10.32 -8.73 11.04
CA TYR A 10 9.68 -9.48 9.96
C TYR A 10 10.63 -9.98 8.87
N ASN A 11 11.95 -9.89 9.05
CA ASN A 11 12.96 -10.39 8.09
C ASN A 11 12.81 -9.85 6.65
N ILE A 12 12.40 -8.59 6.52
CA ILE A 12 12.07 -7.95 5.23
C ILE A 12 13.21 -7.08 4.67
N GLN A 13 14.34 -6.95 5.37
CA GLN A 13 15.39 -5.97 5.04
C GLN A 13 16.11 -6.28 3.72
N LYS A 14 15.98 -7.52 3.25
CA LYS A 14 16.48 -8.01 1.97
C LYS A 14 15.62 -7.57 0.76
N TYR A 15 14.46 -6.95 1.00
CA TYR A 15 13.53 -6.51 -0.04
C TYR A 15 13.39 -4.99 -0.04
N ASP A 16 14.15 -4.31 -0.89
CA ASP A 16 13.96 -2.87 -1.13
C ASP A 16 12.83 -2.66 -2.16
N LEU A 17 11.73 -2.07 -1.72
CA LEU A 17 10.56 -1.84 -2.59
C LEU A 17 10.69 -0.57 -3.44
N HIS A 18 11.63 0.33 -3.15
CA HIS A 18 11.80 1.60 -3.85
C HIS A 18 13.27 1.99 -4.02
N PRO A 19 14.10 1.14 -4.68
CA PRO A 19 15.51 1.40 -4.84
C PRO A 19 15.75 2.72 -5.57
N ASN A 20 16.62 3.56 -5.00
CA ASN A 20 16.98 4.89 -5.51
C ASN A 20 15.83 5.92 -5.52
N TYR A 21 14.72 5.66 -4.83
CA TYR A 21 13.63 6.61 -4.70
C TYR A 21 13.36 6.94 -3.23
N SER A 22 12.86 8.16 -2.98
CA SER A 22 12.54 8.61 -1.62
C SER A 22 11.16 9.24 -1.59
N PHE A 23 10.35 8.79 -0.64
CA PHE A 23 9.02 9.32 -0.37
C PHE A 23 9.02 10.39 0.74
N ALA A 24 10.17 11.03 1.02
CA ALA A 24 10.26 12.04 2.08
C ALA A 24 9.26 13.20 1.90
N HIS A 25 8.95 13.57 0.65
CA HIS A 25 7.96 14.62 0.33
C HIS A 25 6.50 14.18 0.56
N LEU A 26 6.26 12.89 0.83
CA LEU A 26 4.95 12.31 1.14
C LEU A 26 4.95 11.64 2.52
N GLU A 27 5.81 12.09 3.44
CA GLU A 27 5.96 11.45 4.76
C GLU A 27 4.62 11.40 5.55
N ASP A 28 3.75 12.39 5.36
CA ASP A 28 2.43 12.47 6.00
C ASP A 28 1.46 11.39 5.51
N MET A 29 1.72 10.81 4.33
CA MET A 29 0.93 9.72 3.76
C MET A 29 1.44 8.33 4.15
N ILE A 30 2.60 8.25 4.83
CA ILE A 30 3.16 7.00 5.32
C ILE A 30 2.54 6.72 6.69
N PRO A 31 1.89 5.56 6.91
CA PRO A 31 1.36 5.21 8.22
C PRO A 31 2.44 5.22 9.30
N LYS A 32 2.07 5.60 10.53
CA LYS A 32 2.97 5.70 11.69
C LYS A 32 2.31 5.06 12.90
N ASN A 33 3.13 4.43 13.76
CA ASN A 33 2.67 3.78 15.00
C ASN A 33 1.65 2.66 14.77
N THR A 34 1.77 1.96 13.65
CA THR A 34 0.90 0.83 13.31
C THR A 34 1.22 -0.34 14.25
N PRO A 35 0.23 -0.86 15.00
CA PRO A 35 0.45 -2.01 15.87
C PRO A 35 1.00 -3.23 15.14
N GLU A 36 1.75 -4.04 15.88
CA GLU A 36 2.30 -5.28 15.37
C GLU A 36 1.21 -6.19 14.78
N TYR A 37 1.50 -6.79 13.63
CA TYR A 37 0.69 -7.86 13.06
C TYR A 37 1.12 -9.20 13.67
N ILE A 38 0.19 -9.86 14.35
CA ILE A 38 0.39 -11.16 15.00
C ILE A 38 -0.07 -12.26 14.05
N ASP A 39 0.82 -13.20 13.76
CA ASP A 39 0.50 -14.42 13.04
C ASP A 39 1.11 -15.65 13.73
N ASN A 40 0.61 -16.84 13.37
CA ASN A 40 1.05 -18.12 13.93
C ASN A 40 2.08 -18.80 13.00
N GLY A 41 3.19 -18.11 12.71
CA GLY A 41 4.28 -18.64 11.88
C GLY A 41 3.98 -18.67 10.38
N GLN A 42 2.97 -17.92 9.94
CA GLN A 42 2.62 -17.84 8.52
C GLN A 42 3.46 -16.80 7.78
N HIS A 43 4.14 -15.92 8.53
CA HIS A 43 5.02 -14.87 8.03
C HIS A 43 4.34 -14.00 6.98
N TYR A 44 3.10 -13.57 7.24
CA TYR A 44 2.29 -12.83 6.25
C TYR A 44 2.96 -11.53 5.81
N VAL A 45 3.54 -10.77 6.74
CA VAL A 45 4.27 -9.53 6.43
C VAL A 45 5.42 -9.79 5.47
N GLU A 46 6.25 -10.81 5.73
CA GLU A 46 7.37 -11.16 4.83
C GLU A 46 6.86 -11.59 3.46
N ARG A 47 5.80 -12.40 3.41
CA ARG A 47 5.22 -12.89 2.15
C ARG A 47 4.65 -11.77 1.30
N ILE A 48 3.99 -10.79 1.91
CA ILE A 48 3.45 -9.61 1.21
C ILE A 48 4.60 -8.78 0.66
N VAL A 49 5.59 -8.43 1.48
CA VAL A 49 6.75 -7.63 1.02
C VAL A 49 7.51 -8.35 -0.09
N ARG A 50 7.73 -9.66 0.04
CA ARG A 50 8.36 -10.47 -1.00
C ARG A 50 7.55 -10.47 -2.31
N ALA A 51 6.22 -10.58 -2.22
CA ALA A 51 5.36 -10.53 -3.40
C ALA A 51 5.42 -9.16 -4.08
N LEU A 52 5.38 -8.07 -3.31
CA LEU A 52 5.55 -6.72 -3.84
C LEU A 52 6.93 -6.52 -4.47
N TYR A 53 7.99 -7.09 -3.90
CA TYR A 53 9.33 -6.99 -4.47
C TYR A 53 9.42 -7.59 -5.88
N TYR A 54 8.94 -8.82 -6.05
CA TYR A 54 9.05 -9.57 -7.32
C TYR A 54 7.96 -9.26 -8.34
N PHE A 55 6.70 -9.11 -7.90
CA PHE A 55 5.54 -9.00 -8.79
C PHE A 55 4.94 -7.60 -8.84
N LYS A 56 5.37 -6.69 -7.94
CA LYS A 56 4.84 -5.32 -7.80
C LYS A 56 3.36 -5.23 -7.40
N GLN A 57 2.67 -6.36 -7.28
CA GLN A 57 1.26 -6.45 -6.88
C GLN A 57 0.97 -7.77 -6.16
N CYS A 58 -0.02 -7.76 -5.27
CA CYS A 58 -0.57 -8.96 -4.65
C CYS A 58 -2.01 -8.71 -4.18
N ALA A 59 -2.79 -9.78 -4.03
CA ALA A 59 -4.14 -9.73 -3.47
C ALA A 59 -4.21 -10.46 -2.13
N LEU A 60 -4.96 -9.90 -1.18
CA LEU A 60 -5.23 -10.46 0.14
C LEU A 60 -6.70 -10.87 0.21
N ILE A 61 -6.96 -12.18 0.28
CA ILE A 61 -8.32 -12.73 0.26
C ILE A 61 -8.60 -13.43 1.59
N GLY A 62 -9.79 -13.19 2.16
CA GLY A 62 -10.24 -13.86 3.38
C GLY A 62 -11.40 -13.13 4.07
N PRO A 63 -12.00 -13.73 5.11
CA PRO A 63 -13.17 -13.18 5.82
C PRO A 63 -12.97 -11.75 6.33
N SER A 64 -14.05 -10.99 6.51
CA SER A 64 -13.95 -9.66 7.15
C SER A 64 -13.38 -9.75 8.57
N GLY A 65 -12.71 -8.70 9.03
CA GLY A 65 -12.16 -8.64 10.40
C GLY A 65 -10.85 -9.39 10.64
N THR A 66 -10.24 -10.04 9.64
CA THR A 66 -8.99 -10.81 9.79
C THR A 66 -7.69 -9.98 9.71
N GLY A 67 -7.80 -8.64 9.79
CA GLY A 67 -6.63 -7.76 9.78
C GLY A 67 -5.96 -7.55 8.41
N LYS A 68 -6.63 -7.87 7.30
CA LYS A 68 -6.09 -7.65 5.93
C LYS A 68 -5.73 -6.19 5.65
N THR A 69 -6.60 -5.26 6.05
CA THR A 69 -6.31 -3.82 5.90
C THR A 69 -5.17 -3.41 6.83
N HIS A 70 -5.20 -3.89 8.09
CA HIS A 70 -4.16 -3.63 9.10
C HIS A 70 -2.76 -4.02 8.63
N VAL A 71 -2.59 -5.23 8.06
CA VAL A 71 -1.27 -5.68 7.59
C VAL A 71 -0.74 -4.82 6.43
N VAL A 72 -1.62 -4.25 5.60
CA VAL A 72 -1.21 -3.34 4.52
C VAL A 72 -0.65 -2.03 5.08
N TYR A 73 -1.30 -1.42 6.08
CA TYR A 73 -0.75 -0.24 6.75
C TYR A 73 0.61 -0.54 7.40
N LEU A 74 0.73 -1.70 8.06
CA LEU A 74 1.98 -2.08 8.71
C LEU A 74 3.09 -2.26 7.67
N VAL A 75 2.82 -2.94 6.55
CA VAL A 75 3.78 -3.11 5.45
C VAL A 75 4.19 -1.75 4.89
N ALA A 76 3.25 -0.82 4.71
CA ALA A 76 3.52 0.52 4.22
C ALA A 76 4.45 1.31 5.18
N GLU A 77 4.18 1.29 6.49
CA GLU A 77 5.07 1.89 7.50
C GLU A 77 6.47 1.24 7.49
N LEU A 78 6.53 -0.08 7.48
CA LEU A 78 7.79 -0.83 7.51
C LEU A 78 8.63 -0.62 6.26
N CYS A 79 8.01 -0.37 5.12
CA CYS A 79 8.71 -0.11 3.87
C CYS A 79 8.90 1.38 3.61
N GLY A 80 8.26 2.27 4.38
CA GLY A 80 8.27 3.71 4.13
C GLY A 80 7.56 4.09 2.82
N LEU A 81 6.45 3.42 2.54
CA LEU A 81 5.63 3.65 1.35
C LEU A 81 4.41 4.51 1.72
N PRO A 82 4.09 5.54 0.91
CA PRO A 82 2.83 6.25 1.04
C PRO A 82 1.66 5.33 0.66
N LEU A 83 0.52 5.51 1.30
CA LEU A 83 -0.66 4.68 1.08
C LEU A 83 -1.85 5.52 0.60
N TRP A 84 -2.51 5.05 -0.46
CA TRP A 84 -3.80 5.56 -0.92
C TRP A 84 -4.84 4.45 -0.81
N GLU A 85 -5.98 4.81 -0.24
CA GLU A 85 -7.12 3.91 -0.15
C GLU A 85 -8.17 4.31 -1.16
N VAL A 86 -8.57 3.36 -1.98
CA VAL A 86 -9.66 3.52 -2.93
C VAL A 86 -10.75 2.53 -2.54
N ASN A 87 -11.90 3.04 -2.14
CA ASN A 87 -13.06 2.21 -1.83
C ASN A 87 -13.74 1.80 -3.15
N CYS A 88 -13.72 0.49 -3.44
CA CYS A 88 -14.40 -0.09 -4.59
C CYS A 88 -15.76 -0.63 -4.16
N GLY A 89 -16.77 0.24 -4.14
CA GLY A 89 -18.17 -0.12 -3.92
C GLY A 89 -18.90 -0.43 -5.24
N LEU A 90 -20.19 -0.78 -5.14
CA LEU A 90 -21.03 -1.11 -6.31
C LEU A 90 -21.17 0.04 -7.33
N GLN A 91 -20.96 1.28 -6.92
CA GLN A 91 -21.03 2.46 -7.79
C GLN A 91 -19.65 2.93 -8.29
N THR A 92 -18.55 2.31 -7.82
CA THR A 92 -17.21 2.66 -8.30
C THR A 92 -17.08 2.23 -9.76
N SER A 93 -16.78 3.18 -10.63
CA SER A 93 -16.66 3.00 -12.07
C SER A 93 -15.23 3.22 -12.53
N SER A 94 -14.93 2.85 -13.78
CA SER A 94 -13.63 3.16 -14.39
C SER A 94 -13.34 4.66 -14.42
N TYR A 95 -14.38 5.50 -14.50
CA TYR A 95 -14.22 6.96 -14.51
C TYR A 95 -13.63 7.50 -13.21
N ASP A 96 -13.88 6.85 -12.08
CA ASP A 96 -13.33 7.25 -10.78
C ASP A 96 -11.83 6.94 -10.67
N LEU A 97 -11.34 5.98 -11.45
CA LEU A 97 -9.94 5.54 -11.44
C LEU A 97 -9.08 6.26 -12.49
N ILE A 98 -9.56 6.34 -13.73
CA ILE A 98 -8.80 6.86 -14.87
C ILE A 98 -9.30 8.21 -15.37
N GLY A 99 -10.39 8.73 -14.80
CA GLY A 99 -11.07 9.93 -15.28
C GLY A 99 -12.02 9.65 -16.45
N ARG A 100 -12.77 10.69 -16.84
CA ARG A 100 -13.69 10.65 -17.98
C ARG A 100 -13.17 11.57 -19.08
N PHE A 101 -13.28 11.11 -20.33
CA PHE A 101 -13.08 11.99 -21.47
C PHE A 101 -14.20 13.04 -21.54
N ILE A 102 -13.82 14.31 -21.47
CA ILE A 102 -14.72 15.45 -21.69
C ILE A 102 -14.36 16.05 -23.04
N GLY A 103 -15.21 15.84 -24.04
CA GLY A 103 -15.08 16.53 -25.32
C GLY A 103 -15.37 18.01 -25.11
N LEU A 104 -14.33 18.85 -25.16
CA LEU A 104 -14.52 20.29 -25.19
C LEU A 104 -15.08 20.65 -26.58
N GLY A 105 -16.39 20.93 -26.63
CA GLY A 105 -17.00 21.54 -27.81
C GLY A 105 -16.36 22.91 -28.10
N LYS A 106 -16.66 23.49 -29.27
CA LYS A 106 -16.12 24.80 -29.72
C LYS A 106 -16.30 25.96 -28.72
N GLU A 107 -17.13 25.76 -27.70
CA GLU A 107 -17.60 26.75 -26.73
C GLU A 107 -16.89 26.64 -25.36
N ASN A 108 -16.14 25.56 -25.13
CA ASN A 108 -15.42 25.29 -23.87
C ASN A 108 -13.89 25.34 -24.03
N TRP A 109 -13.39 26.05 -25.04
CA TRP A 109 -11.96 26.40 -25.13
C TRP A 109 -11.70 27.54 -24.15
N VAL A 110 -11.02 27.23 -23.04
CA VAL A 110 -10.28 28.23 -22.26
C VAL A 110 -8.91 28.41 -22.90
#